data_AF-A0A1H7R2R3-F1
#
_entry.id   AF-A0A1H7R2R3-F1
#
_cell.length_a   1.000
_cell.length_b   1.000
_cell.length_c   1.000
_cell.angle_alpha   90.00
_cell.angle_beta   90.00
_cell.angle_gamma   90.00
#
_symmetry.space_group_name_H-M   'P 1'
#
loop_
_entity.id
_entity.type
_entity.pdbx_description
1 polymer ?
#
loop_
_entity_poly.entity_id
_entity_poly.type
_entity_poly.pdbx_seq_one_letter_code
_entity_poly.pdbx_strand_id
1 'polypeptide(L)'
;MKIWQRRTPIEQPQPEQPKPFDSAAYWSGRYRAGGNSGAGSYGRLAEFKAEILNAFVEEHHVDSVIEFGCGDGAQLRLARYPSYLGFDVAEESVALCRNAIGENETRAFRHAGQYRHERADLTLSLDVIFHLIEDDVFHEYMRRLFFSAGRYVIIYSSNYDGDWPAEHVKHRKFTDWVEQYHANFQLIRHIPNRYPLVDDPQNESFADFYIFEKRPSRRHSLPGHLVVSLTSYEKRFPTLELTLRRILQQSVTPDETVLWISAKDSEHLPDGVVQLQRNGLSIQITSDIGSYKKIIPALKRYPDSFILTLDDDQIYPLDVIEPLVACYRSPSEILCRRAHRIRFDADGKPLPYMQWQHEYQDDEESPDLFATGVCGVLYPPKSLAPQVLDDEQFKRLAPRADDIWLFWMGRLAGSKVRRVGRHWQNVMWPGAEASSLMHYNWNGGNDAQIAAMIMQYGFPPTT
;
A
#
# COMPACT_ATOMS: atom_id res chain seq x y z
N MET A 1 -70.31 -29.87 2.87
CA MET A 1 -69.11 -29.34 2.19
C MET A 1 -68.12 -28.88 3.24
N LYS A 2 -66.98 -29.58 3.41
CA LYS A 2 -65.95 -29.24 4.41
C LYS A 2 -65.01 -28.17 3.86
N ILE A 3 -64.85 -27.10 4.63
CA ILE A 3 -64.00 -25.95 4.34
C ILE A 3 -62.56 -26.34 4.69
N TRP A 4 -61.64 -26.27 3.72
CA TRP A 4 -60.21 -26.50 3.95
C TRP A 4 -59.54 -25.20 4.43
N GLN A 5 -59.14 -25.16 5.69
CA GLN A 5 -58.26 -24.12 6.22
C GLN A 5 -56.82 -24.38 5.72
N ARG A 6 -56.25 -23.41 4.99
CA ARG A 6 -54.82 -23.40 4.64
C ARG A 6 -54.01 -23.21 5.92
N ARG A 7 -53.15 -24.17 6.24
CA ARG A 7 -52.10 -24.01 7.25
C ARG A 7 -51.01 -23.10 6.69
N THR A 8 -50.67 -22.06 7.42
CA THR A 8 -49.47 -21.22 7.20
C THR A 8 -48.22 -22.10 7.32
N PRO A 9 -47.21 -21.98 6.43
CA PRO A 9 -45.96 -22.71 6.60
C PRO A 9 -45.24 -22.21 7.85
N ILE A 10 -44.76 -23.14 8.67
CA ILE A 10 -43.80 -22.86 9.73
C ILE A 10 -42.49 -22.53 9.03
N GLU A 11 -42.03 -21.28 9.10
CA GLU A 11 -40.67 -20.90 8.69
C GLU A 11 -39.69 -21.73 9.52
N GLN A 12 -38.94 -22.60 8.84
CA GLN A 12 -37.79 -23.24 9.46
C GLN A 12 -36.72 -22.17 9.69
N PRO A 13 -36.10 -22.11 10.87
CA PRO A 13 -34.96 -21.20 11.08
C PRO A 13 -33.89 -21.55 10.05
N GLN A 14 -33.44 -20.54 9.30
CA GLN A 14 -32.28 -20.70 8.42
C GLN A 14 -31.10 -21.17 9.28
N PRO A 15 -30.30 -22.15 8.81
CA PRO A 15 -29.10 -22.55 9.54
C PRO A 15 -28.22 -21.31 9.73
N GLU A 16 -27.87 -21.02 10.99
CA GLU A 16 -26.88 -19.99 11.30
C GLU A 16 -25.64 -20.27 10.44
N GLN A 17 -25.24 -19.29 9.64
CA GLN A 17 -23.97 -19.39 8.92
C GLN A 17 -22.87 -19.58 9.97
N PRO A 18 -21.95 -20.54 9.77
CA PRO A 18 -20.84 -20.73 10.70
C PRO A 18 -20.12 -19.38 10.85
N LYS A 19 -19.85 -18.99 12.10
CA LYS A 19 -19.11 -17.76 12.36
C LYS A 19 -17.77 -17.84 11.63
N PRO A 20 -17.34 -16.78 10.92
CA PRO A 20 -16.03 -16.75 10.31
C PRO A 20 -14.95 -16.97 11.37
N PHE A 21 -13.87 -17.65 11.00
CA PHE A 21 -12.74 -17.89 11.88
C PHE A 21 -12.11 -16.56 12.30
N ASP A 22 -11.77 -16.43 13.58
CA ASP A 22 -11.10 -15.24 14.14
C ASP A 22 -9.77 -15.68 14.73
N SER A 23 -8.68 -15.34 14.04
CA SER A 23 -7.33 -15.74 14.41
C SER A 23 -6.90 -15.14 15.75
N ALA A 24 -7.26 -13.89 16.04
CA ALA A 24 -6.92 -13.24 17.29
C ALA A 24 -7.67 -13.86 18.48
N ALA A 25 -8.95 -14.15 18.30
CA ALA A 25 -9.77 -14.83 19.31
C ALA A 25 -9.31 -16.27 19.57
N TYR A 26 -8.92 -17.00 18.52
CA TYR A 26 -8.36 -18.35 18.63
C TYR A 26 -7.12 -18.36 19.52
N TRP A 27 -6.12 -17.51 19.23
CA TRP A 27 -4.88 -17.46 20.00
C TRP A 27 -5.09 -16.98 21.43
N SER A 28 -5.92 -15.96 21.64
CA SER A 28 -6.29 -15.50 22.98
C SER A 28 -6.97 -16.62 23.79
N GLY A 29 -7.90 -17.36 23.18
CA GLY A 29 -8.58 -18.49 23.80
C GLY A 29 -7.61 -19.62 24.17
N ARG A 30 -6.65 -19.92 23.30
CA ARG A 30 -5.61 -20.94 23.54
C ARG A 30 -4.77 -20.61 24.78
N TYR A 31 -4.28 -19.38 24.92
CA TYR A 31 -3.49 -18.98 26.08
C TYR A 31 -4.32 -18.92 27.37
N ARG A 32 -5.59 -18.46 27.31
CA ARG A 32 -6.50 -18.50 28.47
C ARG A 32 -6.73 -19.92 28.99
N ALA A 33 -6.74 -20.90 28.09
CA ALA A 33 -6.88 -22.31 28.43
C ALA A 33 -5.59 -22.95 28.99
N GLY A 34 -4.52 -22.16 29.18
CA GLY A 34 -3.20 -22.65 29.63
C GLY A 34 -2.38 -23.29 28.50
N GLY A 35 -2.78 -23.09 27.25
CA GLY A 35 -1.99 -23.47 26.08
C GLY A 35 -0.77 -22.57 25.87
N ASN A 36 -0.04 -22.87 24.80
CA ASN A 36 1.24 -22.23 24.48
C ASN A 36 1.34 -21.84 22.99
N SER A 37 2.49 -21.30 22.58
CA SER A 37 2.77 -20.86 21.20
C SER A 37 2.85 -22.00 20.15
N GLY A 38 2.71 -23.27 20.56
CA GLY A 38 2.71 -24.43 19.66
C GLY A 38 4.08 -25.07 19.45
N ALA A 39 4.10 -26.26 18.85
CA ALA A 39 5.28 -27.12 18.73
C ALA A 39 6.47 -26.44 18.02
N GLY A 40 6.19 -25.56 17.06
CA GLY A 40 7.22 -24.81 16.33
C GLY A 40 8.14 -24.00 17.24
N SER A 41 7.70 -23.59 18.43
CA SER A 41 8.46 -22.76 19.38
C SER A 41 9.25 -23.55 20.43
N TYR A 42 9.30 -24.88 20.33
CA TYR A 42 9.98 -25.74 21.31
C TYR A 42 10.89 -26.79 20.66
N GLY A 43 11.69 -27.44 21.50
CA GLY A 43 12.54 -28.57 21.13
C GLY A 43 13.47 -28.26 19.95
N ARG A 44 13.66 -29.27 19.09
CA ARG A 44 14.60 -29.18 17.96
C ARG A 44 14.24 -28.10 16.94
N LEU A 45 12.96 -27.74 16.82
CA LEU A 45 12.50 -26.66 15.94
C LEU A 45 12.93 -25.28 16.48
N ALA A 46 12.81 -25.07 17.80
CA ALA A 46 13.27 -23.83 18.43
C ALA A 46 14.80 -23.67 18.35
N GLU A 47 15.54 -24.76 18.55
CA GLU A 47 17.00 -24.80 18.42
C GLU A 47 17.44 -24.48 16.98
N PHE A 48 16.80 -25.10 15.98
CA PHE A 48 17.04 -24.80 14.57
C PHE A 48 16.79 -23.31 14.26
N LYS A 49 15.67 -22.76 14.75
CA LYS A 49 15.38 -21.33 14.56
C LYS A 49 16.42 -20.43 15.23
N ALA A 50 16.79 -20.74 16.47
CA ALA A 50 17.76 -19.95 17.24
C ALA A 50 19.16 -19.96 16.59
N GLU A 51 19.59 -21.12 16.08
CA GLU A 51 20.86 -21.26 15.35
C GLU A 51 20.93 -20.28 14.18
N ILE A 52 19.91 -20.30 13.31
CA ILE A 52 19.85 -19.44 12.11
C ILE A 52 19.71 -17.97 12.48
N LEU A 53 18.77 -17.62 13.37
CA LEU A 53 18.46 -16.23 13.70
C LEU A 53 19.61 -15.55 14.45
N ASN A 54 20.24 -16.24 15.40
CA ASN A 54 21.37 -15.68 16.13
C ASN A 54 22.59 -15.49 15.23
N ALA A 55 22.88 -16.45 14.35
CA ALA A 55 23.96 -16.31 13.38
C ALA A 55 23.70 -15.11 12.45
N PHE A 56 22.46 -14.95 11.97
CA PHE A 56 22.10 -13.84 11.11
C PHE A 56 22.26 -12.48 11.80
N VAL A 57 21.79 -12.35 13.04
CA VAL A 57 21.90 -11.11 13.82
C VAL A 57 23.36 -10.71 14.03
N GLU A 58 24.22 -11.68 14.33
CA GLU A 58 25.66 -11.49 14.51
C GLU A 58 26.36 -11.12 13.19
N GLU A 59 26.12 -11.89 12.12
CA GLU A 59 26.74 -11.71 10.79
C GLU A 59 26.39 -10.36 10.15
N HIS A 60 25.14 -9.92 10.28
CA HIS A 60 24.64 -8.71 9.63
C HIS A 60 24.68 -7.45 10.52
N HIS A 61 25.20 -7.59 11.74
CA HIS A 61 25.23 -6.52 12.75
C HIS A 61 23.85 -5.87 12.90
N VAL A 62 22.87 -6.68 13.32
CA VAL A 62 21.50 -6.23 13.57
C VAL A 62 21.41 -5.68 14.99
N ASP A 63 21.11 -4.39 15.14
CA ASP A 63 21.06 -3.75 16.46
C ASP A 63 19.67 -3.83 17.09
N SER A 64 18.63 -3.93 16.27
CA SER A 64 17.25 -3.92 16.73
C SER A 64 16.39 -4.95 16.01
N VAL A 65 15.56 -5.67 16.77
CA VAL A 65 14.64 -6.68 16.29
C VAL A 65 13.21 -6.34 16.72
N ILE A 66 12.27 -6.37 15.78
CA ILE A 66 10.83 -6.43 16.07
C ILE A 66 10.32 -7.81 15.69
N GLU A 67 9.51 -8.45 16.53
CA GLU A 67 8.84 -9.71 16.20
C GLU A 67 7.32 -9.53 16.29
N PHE A 68 6.58 -9.91 15.24
CA PHE A 68 5.12 -9.94 15.25
C PHE A 68 4.63 -11.37 15.40
N GLY A 69 3.88 -11.61 16.47
CA GLY A 69 3.46 -12.93 16.94
C GLY A 69 4.51 -13.58 17.85
N CYS A 70 5.04 -12.82 18.81
CA CYS A 70 6.09 -13.32 19.73
C CYS A 70 5.61 -14.46 20.66
N GLY A 71 4.30 -14.68 20.74
CA GLY A 71 3.70 -15.72 21.55
C GLY A 71 4.06 -15.59 23.03
N ASP A 72 4.31 -16.72 23.68
CA ASP A 72 4.76 -16.81 25.08
C ASP A 72 6.27 -16.57 25.26
N GLY A 73 6.98 -16.16 24.21
CA GLY A 73 8.40 -15.85 24.25
C GLY A 73 9.29 -17.08 24.37
N ALA A 74 8.79 -18.30 24.12
CA ALA A 74 9.59 -19.52 24.15
C ALA A 74 10.81 -19.43 23.21
N GLN A 75 10.61 -18.97 21.97
CA GLN A 75 11.71 -18.75 21.01
C GLN A 75 12.71 -17.69 21.50
N LEU A 76 12.21 -16.60 22.09
CA LEU A 76 13.03 -15.48 22.56
C LEU A 76 14.03 -15.90 23.67
N ARG A 77 13.73 -16.95 24.44
CA ARG A 77 14.67 -17.46 25.46
C ARG A 77 15.98 -17.98 24.89
N LEU A 78 15.99 -18.35 23.61
CA LEU A 78 17.19 -18.81 22.89
C LEU A 78 17.85 -17.69 22.08
N ALA A 79 17.27 -16.49 22.07
CA ALA A 79 17.72 -15.39 21.24
C ALA A 79 18.88 -14.61 21.86
N ARG A 80 19.77 -14.12 21.00
CA ARG A 80 20.89 -13.23 21.32
C ARG A 80 20.76 -11.95 20.50
N TYR A 81 19.70 -11.19 20.78
CA TYR A 81 19.39 -9.95 20.07
C TYR A 81 19.79 -8.74 20.92
N PRO A 82 20.49 -7.72 20.37
CA PRO A 82 20.89 -6.55 21.16
C PRO A 82 19.69 -5.75 21.71
N SER A 83 18.64 -5.59 20.90
CA SER A 83 17.37 -4.98 21.29
C SER A 83 16.19 -5.75 20.68
N TYR A 84 15.11 -5.89 21.43
CA TYR A 84 13.93 -6.66 21.05
C TYR A 84 12.62 -5.98 21.43
N LEU A 85 11.70 -5.91 20.48
CA LEU A 85 10.32 -5.48 20.70
C LEU A 85 9.35 -6.53 20.16
N GLY A 86 8.68 -7.24 21.06
CA GLY A 86 7.69 -8.26 20.71
C GLY A 86 6.29 -7.67 20.65
N PHE A 87 5.55 -7.99 19.58
CA PHE A 87 4.12 -7.72 19.46
C PHE A 87 3.34 -9.02 19.36
N ASP A 88 2.18 -9.07 20.01
CA ASP A 88 1.25 -10.20 19.86
C ASP A 88 -0.21 -9.74 19.91
N VAL A 89 -1.11 -10.48 19.26
CA VAL A 89 -2.56 -10.19 19.24
C VAL A 89 -3.27 -10.70 20.49
N ALA A 90 -2.66 -11.61 21.25
CA ALA A 90 -3.19 -12.09 22.52
C ALA A 90 -2.56 -11.31 23.68
N GLU A 91 -3.37 -10.59 24.46
CA GLU A 91 -2.89 -9.90 25.68
C GLU A 91 -2.31 -10.91 26.69
N GLU A 92 -2.83 -12.13 26.71
CA GLU A 92 -2.36 -13.21 27.59
C GLU A 92 -0.91 -13.60 27.27
N SER A 93 -0.53 -13.67 25.99
CA SER A 93 0.83 -14.05 25.58
C SER A 93 1.83 -12.93 25.89
N VAL A 94 1.42 -11.67 25.68
CA VAL A 94 2.19 -10.48 26.10
C VAL A 94 2.42 -10.48 27.60
N ALA A 95 1.39 -10.79 28.41
CA ALA A 95 1.51 -10.88 29.85
C ALA A 95 2.45 -12.02 30.28
N LEU A 96 2.39 -13.18 29.61
CA LEU A 96 3.33 -14.29 29.84
C LEU A 96 4.78 -13.86 29.58
N CYS A 97 5.03 -13.17 28.47
CA CYS A 97 6.36 -12.63 28.16
C CYS A 97 6.86 -11.66 29.24
N ARG A 98 6.03 -10.68 29.63
CA ARG A 98 6.39 -9.71 30.68
C ARG A 98 6.69 -10.39 32.01
N ASN A 99 5.90 -11.38 32.40
CA ASN A 99 6.08 -12.09 33.67
C ASN A 99 7.30 -13.02 33.67
N ALA A 100 7.53 -13.74 32.57
CA ALA A 100 8.53 -14.81 32.53
C ALA A 100 9.91 -14.33 32.06
N ILE A 101 9.96 -13.27 31.25
CA ILE A 101 11.18 -12.74 30.64
C ILE A 101 11.52 -11.35 31.20
N GLY A 102 10.52 -10.51 31.45
CA GLY A 102 10.69 -9.16 31.99
C GLY A 102 11.10 -8.12 30.93
N GLU A 103 10.68 -6.88 31.17
CA GLU A 103 10.99 -5.71 30.33
C GLU A 103 12.19 -4.92 30.89
N ASN A 104 12.93 -4.27 29.99
CA ASN A 104 14.03 -3.37 30.32
C ASN A 104 14.25 -2.36 29.17
N GLU A 105 15.34 -1.59 29.20
CA GLU A 105 15.62 -0.55 28.20
C GLU A 105 15.76 -1.08 26.75
N THR A 106 16.19 -2.33 26.58
CA THR A 106 16.38 -2.95 25.25
C THR A 106 15.35 -4.04 24.95
N ARG A 107 14.36 -4.25 25.83
CA ARG A 107 13.37 -5.31 25.67
C ARG A 107 11.99 -4.91 26.17
N ALA A 108 11.00 -4.98 25.29
CA ALA A 108 9.61 -4.71 25.63
C ALA A 108 8.65 -5.65 24.88
N PHE A 109 7.44 -5.79 25.43
CA PHE A 109 6.36 -6.57 24.84
C PHE A 109 5.10 -5.72 24.80
N ARG A 110 4.37 -5.75 23.69
CA ARG A 110 3.19 -4.90 23.48
C ARG A 110 2.10 -5.68 22.78
N HIS A 111 0.85 -5.30 23.05
CA HIS A 111 -0.25 -5.80 22.23
C HIS A 111 -0.14 -5.23 20.81
N ALA A 112 -0.51 -6.02 19.80
CA ALA A 112 -0.40 -5.64 18.39
C ALA A 112 -1.17 -4.34 18.06
N GLY A 113 -2.25 -4.04 18.79
CA GLY A 113 -3.00 -2.77 18.67
C GLY A 113 -2.26 -1.54 19.21
N GLN A 114 -1.15 -1.73 19.93
CA GLN A 114 -0.27 -0.67 20.43
C GLN A 114 0.89 -0.36 19.49
N TYR A 115 0.99 -1.02 18.34
CA TYR A 115 1.95 -0.65 17.30
C TYR A 115 1.69 0.80 16.85
N ARG A 116 2.73 1.63 16.91
CA ARG A 116 2.76 3.04 16.54
C ARG A 116 3.86 3.30 15.51
N HIS A 117 3.96 2.39 14.54
CA HIS A 117 4.92 2.49 13.43
C HIS A 117 6.40 2.42 13.88
N GLU A 118 6.67 1.72 14.98
CA GLU A 118 8.03 1.41 15.42
C GLU A 118 8.80 0.66 14.32
N ARG A 119 10.11 0.90 14.27
CA ARG A 119 10.99 0.29 13.28
C ARG A 119 12.20 -0.34 13.96
N ALA A 120 12.73 -1.35 13.30
CA ALA A 120 13.91 -2.10 13.72
C ALA A 120 14.72 -2.51 12.49
N ASP A 121 16.01 -2.81 12.64
CA ASP A 121 16.84 -3.29 11.55
C ASP A 121 16.30 -4.57 10.94
N LEU A 122 15.83 -5.48 11.80
CA LEU A 122 15.25 -6.76 11.44
C LEU A 122 13.82 -6.87 11.97
N THR A 123 12.89 -7.34 11.14
CA THR A 123 11.57 -7.79 11.58
C THR A 123 11.39 -9.29 11.37
N LEU A 124 10.72 -9.93 12.33
CA LEU A 124 10.52 -11.38 12.38
C LEU A 124 9.04 -11.74 12.31
N SER A 125 8.75 -12.80 11.57
CA SER A 125 7.48 -13.53 11.57
C SER A 125 7.78 -15.01 11.66
N LEU A 126 7.55 -15.61 12.83
CA LEU A 126 7.91 -17.00 13.10
C LEU A 126 6.65 -17.82 13.38
N ASP A 127 6.29 -18.72 12.46
CA ASP A 127 5.10 -19.56 12.58
C ASP A 127 3.78 -18.76 12.68
N VAL A 128 3.67 -17.59 12.02
CA VAL A 128 2.47 -16.74 12.13
C VAL A 128 1.63 -16.70 10.86
N ILE A 129 2.26 -16.56 9.69
CA ILE A 129 1.56 -16.23 8.44
C ILE A 129 0.48 -17.25 8.08
N PHE A 130 0.77 -18.54 8.24
CA PHE A 130 -0.19 -19.59 7.94
C PHE A 130 -1.31 -19.72 8.99
N HIS A 131 -1.23 -18.98 10.11
CA HIS A 131 -2.32 -18.86 11.09
C HIS A 131 -3.21 -17.64 10.86
N LEU A 132 -2.99 -16.86 9.79
CA LEU A 132 -3.82 -15.71 9.41
C LEU A 132 -4.84 -16.14 8.36
N ILE A 133 -6.00 -16.60 8.83
CA ILE A 133 -7.04 -17.20 7.98
C ILE A 133 -7.78 -16.15 7.16
N GLU A 134 -8.03 -15.00 7.77
CA GLU A 134 -8.71 -13.86 7.20
C GLU A 134 -7.76 -13.08 6.26
N ASP A 135 -8.20 -12.78 5.05
CA ASP A 135 -7.34 -12.19 4.01
C ASP A 135 -6.94 -10.74 4.33
N ASP A 136 -7.85 -9.96 4.91
CA ASP A 136 -7.62 -8.60 5.39
C ASP A 136 -6.61 -8.57 6.55
N VAL A 137 -6.74 -9.51 7.51
CA VAL A 137 -5.77 -9.68 8.61
C VAL A 137 -4.40 -10.05 8.07
N PHE A 138 -4.31 -11.00 7.12
CA PHE A 138 -3.06 -11.34 6.45
C PHE A 138 -2.42 -10.14 5.75
N HIS A 139 -3.20 -9.38 4.97
CA HIS A 139 -2.67 -8.23 4.26
C HIS A 139 -2.20 -7.12 5.20
N GLU A 140 -2.92 -6.86 6.29
CA GLU A 140 -2.49 -5.87 7.28
C GLU A 140 -1.22 -6.31 8.02
N TYR A 141 -1.15 -7.59 8.42
CA TYR A 141 0.02 -8.18 9.04
C TYR A 141 1.26 -8.05 8.15
N MET A 142 1.14 -8.48 6.89
CA MET A 142 2.26 -8.43 5.94
C MET A 142 2.71 -6.99 5.66
N ARG A 143 1.77 -6.03 5.52
CA ARG A 143 2.11 -4.60 5.42
C ARG A 143 2.90 -4.15 6.64
N ARG A 144 2.44 -4.48 7.84
CA ARG A 144 3.09 -4.11 9.11
C ARG A 144 4.50 -4.68 9.23
N LEU A 145 4.66 -5.97 8.91
CA LEU A 145 5.93 -6.69 8.96
C LEU A 145 7.00 -6.04 8.08
N PHE A 146 6.67 -5.71 6.83
CA PHE A 146 7.63 -5.10 5.91
C PHE A 146 7.84 -3.59 6.15
N PHE A 147 6.85 -2.87 6.68
CA PHE A 147 6.99 -1.44 6.99
C PHE A 147 7.88 -1.14 8.19
N SER A 148 7.83 -2.00 9.20
CA SER A 148 8.66 -1.88 10.40
C SER A 148 10.13 -2.24 10.12
N ALA A 149 10.43 -2.90 8.99
CA ALA A 149 11.78 -3.35 8.66
C ALA A 149 12.67 -2.22 8.11
N GLY A 150 13.80 -2.03 8.77
CA GLY A 150 14.91 -1.15 8.41
C GLY A 150 15.71 -1.72 7.25
N ARG A 151 16.18 -2.96 7.43
CA ARG A 151 17.13 -3.64 6.55
C ARG A 151 16.66 -5.03 6.15
N TYR A 152 16.12 -5.80 7.08
CA TYR A 152 15.81 -7.22 6.87
C TYR A 152 14.41 -7.59 7.35
N VAL A 153 13.81 -8.56 6.66
CA VAL A 153 12.62 -9.29 7.11
C VAL A 153 12.96 -10.77 7.07
N ILE A 154 12.74 -11.49 8.16
CA ILE A 154 12.86 -12.95 8.18
C ILE A 154 11.51 -13.56 8.49
N ILE A 155 11.06 -14.43 7.59
CA ILE A 155 9.80 -15.16 7.68
C ILE A 155 10.13 -16.64 7.82
N TYR A 156 9.51 -17.29 8.80
CA TYR A 156 9.51 -18.74 8.95
C TYR A 156 8.07 -19.25 8.77
N SER A 157 7.77 -19.77 7.57
CA SER A 157 6.41 -20.13 7.13
C SER A 157 6.44 -21.13 5.96
N SER A 158 5.32 -21.83 5.70
CA SER A 158 5.07 -22.44 4.39
C SER A 158 4.93 -21.35 3.32
N ASN A 159 5.25 -21.67 2.05
CA ASN A 159 5.14 -20.75 0.92
C ASN A 159 4.46 -21.38 -0.31
N TYR A 160 3.24 -21.85 -0.12
CA TYR A 160 2.33 -22.34 -1.17
C TYR A 160 0.90 -22.00 -0.77
N ASP A 161 -0.03 -21.95 -1.71
CA ASP A 161 -1.45 -21.77 -1.40
C ASP A 161 -2.11 -23.13 -1.16
N GLY A 162 -2.90 -23.25 -0.08
CA GLY A 162 -3.65 -24.47 0.20
C GLY A 162 -4.27 -24.49 1.57
N ASP A 163 -5.39 -25.21 1.70
CA ASP A 163 -6.02 -25.47 2.99
C ASP A 163 -5.26 -26.56 3.75
N TRP A 164 -5.49 -26.62 5.06
CA TRP A 164 -4.91 -27.64 5.94
C TRP A 164 -6.01 -28.25 6.82
N PRO A 165 -5.89 -29.51 7.29
CA PRO A 165 -6.92 -30.14 8.12
C PRO A 165 -7.24 -29.39 9.42
N ALA A 166 -6.31 -28.59 9.93
CA ALA A 166 -6.56 -27.77 11.12
C ALA A 166 -7.15 -26.42 10.71
N GLU A 167 -8.32 -26.06 11.23
CA GLU A 167 -9.07 -24.84 10.87
C GLU A 167 -8.30 -23.52 11.10
N HIS A 168 -7.29 -23.55 11.98
CA HIS A 168 -6.42 -22.43 12.28
C HIS A 168 -5.18 -22.37 11.37
N VAL A 169 -5.14 -23.13 10.25
CA VAL A 169 -4.05 -23.13 9.29
C VAL A 169 -4.57 -22.95 7.86
N LYS A 170 -4.05 -21.92 7.17
CA LYS A 170 -4.23 -21.65 5.74
C LYS A 170 -2.86 -21.32 5.14
N HIS A 171 -2.37 -22.17 4.24
CA HIS A 171 -1.11 -21.93 3.55
C HIS A 171 -1.29 -20.80 2.54
N ARG A 172 -0.30 -19.91 2.50
CA ARG A 172 -0.26 -18.75 1.60
C ARG A 172 1.08 -18.69 0.90
N LYS A 173 1.08 -18.54 -0.42
CA LYS A 173 2.29 -18.25 -1.20
C LYS A 173 2.67 -16.77 -1.04
N PHE A 174 3.10 -16.41 0.16
CA PHE A 174 3.33 -15.02 0.55
C PHE A 174 4.46 -14.35 -0.25
N THR A 175 5.37 -15.09 -0.89
CA THR A 175 6.39 -14.49 -1.76
C THR A 175 5.78 -13.70 -2.91
N ASP A 176 4.68 -14.16 -3.49
CA ASP A 176 4.01 -13.47 -4.60
C ASP A 176 3.43 -12.13 -4.09
N TRP A 177 2.93 -12.11 -2.85
CA TRP A 177 2.48 -10.89 -2.19
C TRP A 177 3.63 -9.89 -1.98
N VAL A 178 4.80 -10.38 -1.54
CA VAL A 178 5.98 -9.53 -1.34
C VAL A 178 6.44 -8.91 -2.66
N GLU A 179 6.53 -9.70 -3.73
CA GLU A 179 6.89 -9.20 -5.07
C GLU A 179 5.89 -8.15 -5.57
N GLN A 180 4.61 -8.34 -5.30
CA GLN A 180 3.56 -7.42 -5.74
C GLN A 180 3.62 -6.07 -5.01
N TYR A 181 3.74 -6.08 -3.67
CA TYR A 181 3.53 -4.89 -2.83
C TYR A 181 4.80 -4.30 -2.20
N HIS A 182 5.88 -5.07 -2.13
CA HIS A 182 7.14 -4.72 -1.47
C HIS A 182 8.35 -5.09 -2.36
N ALA A 183 8.29 -4.73 -3.65
CA ALA A 183 9.37 -4.93 -4.62
C ALA A 183 10.71 -4.22 -4.26
N ASN A 184 10.70 -3.35 -3.25
CA ASN A 184 11.90 -2.78 -2.65
C ASN A 184 12.58 -3.75 -1.65
N PHE A 185 12.04 -4.95 -1.43
CA PHE A 185 12.73 -6.05 -0.76
C PHE A 185 13.03 -7.15 -1.78
N GLN A 186 14.17 -7.82 -1.60
CA GLN A 186 14.57 -8.97 -2.39
C GLN A 186 14.77 -10.18 -1.48
N LEU A 187 14.30 -11.36 -1.90
CA LEU A 187 14.63 -12.61 -1.23
C LEU A 187 16.12 -12.91 -1.47
N ILE A 188 16.93 -12.85 -0.43
CA ILE A 188 18.38 -13.09 -0.51
C ILE A 188 18.75 -14.53 -0.12
N ARG A 189 17.89 -15.21 0.64
CA ARG A 189 18.15 -16.58 1.09
C ARG A 189 16.84 -17.32 1.40
N HIS A 190 16.76 -18.55 0.93
CA HIS A 190 15.78 -19.56 1.36
C HIS A 190 16.55 -20.69 2.04
N ILE A 191 16.12 -21.08 3.24
CA ILE A 191 16.75 -22.16 4.01
C ILE A 191 15.65 -23.18 4.34
N PRO A 192 15.67 -24.36 3.67
CA PRO A 192 14.74 -25.44 3.96
C PRO A 192 14.83 -25.88 5.42
N ASN A 193 13.71 -26.33 5.96
CA ASN A 193 13.67 -26.88 7.31
C ASN A 193 14.58 -28.10 7.44
N ARG A 194 15.35 -28.15 8.52
CA ARG A 194 16.14 -29.34 8.87
C ARG A 194 15.25 -30.53 9.25
N TYR A 195 14.02 -30.26 9.69
CA TYR A 195 13.02 -31.21 10.16
C TYR A 195 11.68 -31.00 9.41
N PRO A 196 11.62 -31.30 8.10
CA PRO A 196 10.41 -31.11 7.31
C PRO A 196 9.28 -32.02 7.82
N LEU A 197 8.04 -31.55 7.75
CA LEU A 197 6.86 -32.32 8.17
C LEU A 197 6.65 -33.57 7.32
N VAL A 198 6.73 -34.73 7.96
CA VAL A 198 6.43 -36.06 7.40
C VAL A 198 5.28 -36.70 8.18
N ASP A 199 5.45 -36.91 9.48
CA ASP A 199 4.45 -37.57 10.33
C ASP A 199 4.51 -37.19 11.83
N ASP A 200 5.51 -36.40 12.27
CA ASP A 200 5.64 -35.97 13.67
C ASP A 200 5.47 -34.43 13.82
N PRO A 201 4.24 -33.90 13.84
CA PRO A 201 3.98 -32.47 13.95
C PRO A 201 4.41 -31.85 15.30
N GLN A 202 4.86 -32.66 16.28
CA GLN A 202 5.43 -32.14 17.52
C GLN A 202 6.92 -31.80 17.38
N ASN A 203 7.60 -32.38 16.39
CA ASN A 203 9.03 -32.17 16.17
C ASN A 203 9.36 -31.77 14.72
N GLU A 204 8.39 -31.69 13.83
CA GLU A 204 8.56 -31.37 12.41
C GLU A 204 7.69 -30.19 12.00
N SER A 205 8.06 -29.51 10.91
CA SER A 205 7.32 -28.36 10.40
C SER A 205 7.37 -28.27 8.88
N PHE A 206 6.29 -27.75 8.30
CA PHE A 206 6.20 -27.41 6.87
C PHE A 206 6.81 -26.02 6.57
N ALA A 207 7.32 -25.32 7.59
CA ALA A 207 7.84 -23.96 7.45
C ALA A 207 9.34 -23.96 7.13
N ASP A 208 9.73 -23.09 6.20
CA ASP A 208 11.13 -22.81 5.88
C ASP A 208 11.47 -21.36 6.24
N PHE A 209 12.76 -21.02 6.29
CA PHE A 209 13.19 -19.63 6.40
C PHE A 209 13.26 -18.94 5.03
N TYR A 210 12.69 -17.74 4.97
CA TYR A 210 12.76 -16.82 3.85
C TYR A 210 13.30 -15.48 4.35
N ILE A 211 14.48 -15.11 3.89
CA ILE A 211 15.21 -13.92 4.34
C ILE A 211 15.18 -12.88 3.23
N PHE A 212 14.58 -11.75 3.52
CA PHE A 212 14.50 -10.61 2.62
C PHE A 212 15.41 -9.49 3.08
N GLU A 213 16.06 -8.83 2.12
CA GLU A 213 16.84 -7.63 2.34
C GLU A 213 16.21 -6.44 1.61
N LYS A 214 16.18 -5.29 2.28
CA LYS A 214 15.72 -4.05 1.69
C LYS A 214 16.73 -3.56 0.66
N ARG A 215 16.27 -3.35 -0.57
CA ARG A 215 17.04 -2.71 -1.62
C ARG A 215 17.32 -1.26 -1.23
N PRO A 216 18.56 -0.77 -1.43
CA PRO A 216 18.83 0.65 -1.26
C PRO A 216 17.97 1.44 -2.25
N SER A 217 17.40 2.56 -1.79
CA SER A 217 16.75 3.48 -2.73
C SER A 217 17.79 4.06 -3.68
N ARG A 218 17.39 4.23 -4.94
CA ARG A 218 18.26 4.75 -5.99
C ARG A 218 17.86 6.18 -6.32
N ARG A 219 18.83 7.01 -6.71
CA ARG A 219 18.51 8.29 -7.36
C ARG A 219 17.84 8.00 -8.71
N HIS A 220 16.90 8.84 -9.11
CA HIS A 220 16.24 8.72 -10.40
C HIS A 220 17.20 9.03 -11.57
N SER A 221 16.84 8.56 -12.76
CA SER A 221 17.58 8.78 -14.01
C SER A 221 17.16 10.03 -14.79
N LEU A 222 16.16 10.79 -14.30
CA LEU A 222 15.70 12.01 -14.99
C LEU A 222 16.81 13.06 -15.10
N PRO A 223 16.86 13.84 -16.20
CA PRO A 223 17.90 14.84 -16.45
C PRO A 223 17.73 16.13 -15.64
N GLY A 224 16.72 16.22 -14.77
CA GLY A 224 16.40 17.42 -14.00
C GLY A 224 15.73 17.09 -12.68
N HIS A 225 15.37 18.13 -11.95
CA HIS A 225 14.83 18.04 -10.60
C HIS A 225 13.46 17.33 -10.58
N LEU A 226 13.28 16.32 -9.72
CA LEU A 226 12.04 15.57 -9.56
C LEU A 226 11.30 15.93 -8.27
N VAL A 227 10.10 16.49 -8.41
CA VAL A 227 9.18 16.78 -7.31
C VAL A 227 8.03 15.80 -7.33
N VAL A 228 7.92 14.99 -6.29
CA VAL A 228 6.67 14.26 -5.99
C VAL A 228 5.74 15.21 -5.26
N SER A 229 4.52 15.38 -5.78
CA SER A 229 3.57 16.38 -5.32
C SER A 229 2.21 15.73 -5.05
N LEU A 230 1.64 16.00 -3.90
CA LEU A 230 0.33 15.49 -3.51
C LEU A 230 -0.43 16.51 -2.66
N THR A 231 -1.73 16.29 -2.49
CA THR A 231 -2.57 17.11 -1.64
C THR A 231 -3.42 16.23 -0.75
N SER A 232 -3.83 16.76 0.40
CA SER A 232 -4.86 16.13 1.23
C SER A 232 -5.86 17.14 1.78
N TYR A 233 -6.85 16.65 2.53
CA TYR A 233 -7.87 17.42 3.23
C TYR A 233 -8.36 16.63 4.45
N GLU A 234 -9.02 17.30 5.39
CA GLU A 234 -9.31 16.76 6.73
C GLU A 234 -9.90 15.33 6.76
N LYS A 235 -10.83 14.99 5.86
CA LYS A 235 -11.46 13.65 5.85
C LYS A 235 -10.50 12.50 5.49
N ARG A 236 -9.35 12.80 4.90
CA ARG A 236 -8.32 11.81 4.50
C ARG A 236 -7.21 11.64 5.53
N PHE A 237 -7.17 12.50 6.55
CA PHE A 237 -6.15 12.46 7.58
C PHE A 237 -6.02 11.12 8.34
N PRO A 238 -7.10 10.33 8.57
CA PRO A 238 -6.97 9.03 9.23
C PRO A 238 -6.03 8.04 8.53
N THR A 239 -5.88 8.14 7.20
CA THR A 239 -5.05 7.22 6.39
C THR A 239 -3.86 7.92 5.72
N LEU A 240 -3.82 9.25 5.74
CA LEU A 240 -2.78 10.08 5.09
C LEU A 240 -1.35 9.70 5.51
N GLU A 241 -1.10 9.49 6.80
CA GLU A 241 0.23 9.10 7.30
C GLU A 241 0.71 7.80 6.64
N LEU A 242 -0.18 6.83 6.45
CA LEU A 242 0.13 5.53 5.86
C LEU A 242 0.53 5.68 4.39
N THR A 243 -0.20 6.50 3.63
CA THR A 243 0.13 6.82 2.23
C THR A 243 1.46 7.55 2.13
N LEU A 244 1.69 8.58 2.96
CA LEU A 244 2.94 9.33 2.94
C LEU A 244 4.15 8.46 3.28
N ARG A 245 4.04 7.55 4.25
CA ARG A 245 5.09 6.58 4.55
C ARG A 245 5.41 5.69 3.35
N ARG A 246 4.41 5.25 2.56
CA ARG A 246 4.63 4.50 1.31
C ARG A 246 5.39 5.32 0.26
N ILE A 247 5.06 6.60 0.13
CA ILE A 247 5.69 7.51 -0.83
C ILE A 247 7.15 7.80 -0.44
N LEU A 248 7.42 8.03 0.84
CA LEU A 248 8.77 8.30 1.35
C LEU A 248 9.68 7.05 1.33
N GLN A 249 9.12 5.86 1.07
CA GLN A 249 9.82 4.58 1.07
C GLN A 249 10.01 3.96 -0.33
N GLN A 250 9.73 4.73 -1.38
CA GLN A 250 9.85 4.26 -2.76
C GLN A 250 11.27 3.79 -3.11
N SER A 251 11.38 2.86 -4.06
CA SER A 251 12.65 2.33 -4.59
C SER A 251 13.49 3.41 -5.27
N VAL A 252 12.84 4.48 -5.72
CA VAL A 252 13.46 5.68 -6.26
C VAL A 252 13.23 6.86 -5.32
N THR A 253 14.31 7.55 -4.97
CA THR A 253 14.28 8.77 -4.17
C THR A 253 14.06 9.98 -5.07
N PRO A 254 12.95 10.74 -4.92
CA PRO A 254 12.80 12.04 -5.56
C PRO A 254 13.69 13.10 -4.90
N ASP A 255 13.90 14.23 -5.58
CA ASP A 255 14.63 15.35 -4.98
C ASP A 255 13.79 16.05 -3.91
N GLU A 256 12.46 16.12 -4.10
CA GLU A 256 11.53 16.64 -3.11
C GLU A 256 10.20 15.86 -3.09
N THR A 257 9.59 15.72 -1.91
CA THR A 257 8.21 15.23 -1.74
C THR A 257 7.40 16.31 -1.02
N VAL A 258 6.38 16.85 -1.67
CA VAL A 258 5.60 18.00 -1.17
C VAL A 258 4.13 17.62 -0.97
N LEU A 259 3.64 17.81 0.26
CA LEU A 259 2.23 17.77 0.61
C LEU A 259 1.65 19.19 0.66
N TRP A 260 0.73 19.48 -0.25
CA TRP A 260 -0.02 20.73 -0.28
C TRP A 260 -1.30 20.64 0.55
N ILE A 261 -1.51 21.60 1.45
CA ILE A 261 -2.64 21.63 2.38
C ILE A 261 -3.27 23.02 2.37
N SER A 262 -4.59 23.11 2.53
CA SER A 262 -5.25 24.41 2.67
C SER A 262 -4.94 25.03 4.03
N ALA A 263 -5.02 26.36 4.17
CA ALA A 263 -4.83 26.99 5.48
C ALA A 263 -5.76 26.39 6.55
N LYS A 264 -7.03 26.15 6.21
CA LYS A 264 -8.02 25.52 7.09
C LYS A 264 -7.65 24.09 7.49
N ASP A 265 -7.27 23.26 6.51
CA ASP A 265 -6.91 21.86 6.77
C ASP A 265 -5.61 21.77 7.58
N SER A 266 -4.71 22.75 7.46
CA SER A 266 -3.41 22.74 8.15
C SER A 266 -3.53 22.82 9.67
N GLU A 267 -4.62 23.41 10.18
CA GLU A 267 -4.93 23.49 11.61
C GLU A 267 -5.27 22.11 12.23
N HIS A 268 -5.61 21.13 11.40
CA HIS A 268 -6.09 19.81 11.82
C HIS A 268 -5.14 18.67 11.41
N LEU A 269 -3.94 18.99 10.92
CA LEU A 269 -2.98 17.97 10.47
C LEU A 269 -2.58 17.04 11.62
N PRO A 270 -2.61 15.71 11.43
CA PRO A 270 -2.16 14.78 12.46
C PRO A 270 -0.69 14.96 12.80
N ASP A 271 -0.34 14.87 14.08
CA ASP A 271 1.06 14.94 14.55
C ASP A 271 1.97 13.95 13.82
N GLY A 272 1.48 12.75 13.53
CA GLY A 272 2.23 11.74 12.78
C GLY A 272 2.61 12.19 11.37
N VAL A 273 1.74 12.96 10.69
CA VAL A 273 2.03 13.56 9.37
C VAL A 273 3.07 14.67 9.50
N VAL A 274 2.95 15.54 10.51
CA VAL A 274 3.93 16.61 10.78
C VAL A 274 5.32 16.02 11.08
N GLN A 275 5.37 14.91 11.83
CA GLN A 275 6.62 14.23 12.16
C GLN A 275 7.35 13.68 10.93
N LEU A 276 6.64 13.34 9.84
CA LEU A 276 7.24 12.88 8.58
C LEU A 276 8.10 13.94 7.89
N GLN A 277 8.05 15.22 8.31
CA GLN A 277 9.01 16.22 7.84
C GLN A 277 10.46 15.83 8.16
N ARG A 278 10.69 15.10 9.25
CA ARG A 278 12.02 14.53 9.60
C ARG A 278 12.44 13.40 8.65
N ASN A 279 11.51 12.88 7.86
CA ASN A 279 11.72 11.81 6.90
C ASN A 279 11.69 12.30 5.43
N GLY A 280 11.84 13.62 5.21
CA GLY A 280 11.96 14.20 3.87
C GLY A 280 10.64 14.71 3.27
N LEU A 281 9.57 14.82 4.07
CA LEU A 281 8.33 15.46 3.64
C LEU A 281 8.42 16.99 3.77
N SER A 282 8.12 17.72 2.69
CA SER A 282 7.81 19.15 2.73
C SER A 282 6.29 19.32 2.89
N ILE A 283 5.83 20.14 3.83
CA ILE A 283 4.42 20.52 3.96
C ILE A 283 4.29 21.99 3.59
N GLN A 284 3.41 22.31 2.64
CA GLN A 284 3.22 23.66 2.12
C GLN A 284 1.74 24.07 2.15
N ILE A 285 1.49 25.31 2.58
CA ILE A 285 0.14 25.88 2.63
C ILE A 285 -0.19 26.52 1.28
N THR A 286 -1.38 26.26 0.76
CA THR A 286 -1.89 26.82 -0.50
C THR A 286 -3.37 27.20 -0.41
N SER A 287 -3.86 27.97 -1.39
CA SER A 287 -5.30 28.21 -1.56
C SER A 287 -6.05 26.90 -1.78
N ASP A 288 -7.25 26.78 -1.23
CA ASP A 288 -8.09 25.60 -1.48
C ASP A 288 -8.73 25.67 -2.87
N ILE A 289 -8.16 24.88 -3.78
CA ILE A 289 -8.63 24.71 -5.16
C ILE A 289 -8.98 23.23 -5.43
N GLY A 290 -9.31 22.47 -4.39
CA GLY A 290 -9.67 21.04 -4.53
C GLY A 290 -8.49 20.18 -4.98
N SER A 291 -8.73 19.23 -5.89
CA SER A 291 -7.70 18.29 -6.37
C SER A 291 -6.53 18.99 -7.06
N TYR A 292 -6.74 20.16 -7.66
CA TYR A 292 -5.71 20.98 -8.28
C TYR A 292 -4.56 21.38 -7.34
N LYS A 293 -4.76 21.32 -6.02
CA LYS A 293 -3.71 21.57 -5.01
C LYS A 293 -2.47 20.70 -5.23
N LYS A 294 -2.59 19.49 -5.80
CA LYS A 294 -1.42 18.62 -6.03
C LYS A 294 -0.54 19.04 -7.21
N ILE A 295 -1.01 19.92 -8.11
CA ILE A 295 -0.28 20.25 -9.34
C ILE A 295 -0.06 21.74 -9.55
N ILE A 296 -1.09 22.58 -9.36
CA ILE A 296 -1.00 24.01 -9.68
C ILE A 296 0.06 24.74 -8.84
N PRO A 297 0.11 24.61 -7.50
CA PRO A 297 1.15 25.28 -6.73
C PRO A 297 2.54 24.68 -7.00
N ALA A 298 2.64 23.38 -7.33
CA ALA A 298 3.90 22.76 -7.71
C ALA A 298 4.45 23.33 -9.02
N LEU A 299 3.61 23.47 -10.06
CA LEU A 299 4.00 24.09 -11.34
C LEU A 299 4.45 25.54 -11.16
N LYS A 300 3.81 26.31 -10.27
CA LYS A 300 4.22 27.69 -9.96
C LYS A 300 5.56 27.75 -9.22
N ARG A 301 5.78 26.84 -8.27
CA ARG A 301 6.97 26.83 -7.41
C ARG A 301 8.21 26.24 -8.09
N TYR A 302 8.00 25.28 -8.99
CA TYR A 302 9.04 24.46 -9.63
C TYR A 302 8.85 24.40 -11.16
N PRO A 303 8.89 25.53 -11.88
CA PRO A 303 8.52 25.61 -13.30
C PRO A 303 9.41 24.78 -14.24
N ASP A 304 10.66 24.53 -13.84
CA ASP A 304 11.65 23.76 -14.61
C ASP A 304 11.86 22.33 -14.08
N SER A 305 11.01 21.86 -13.16
CA SER A 305 11.09 20.51 -12.58
C SER A 305 10.14 19.52 -13.24
N PHE A 306 10.50 18.24 -13.15
CA PHE A 306 9.56 17.15 -13.36
C PHE A 306 8.60 17.09 -12.18
N ILE A 307 7.30 17.14 -12.43
CA ILE A 307 6.27 17.05 -11.40
C ILE A 307 5.61 15.67 -11.50
N LEU A 308 5.70 14.88 -10.44
CA LEU A 308 5.02 13.59 -10.32
C LEU A 308 3.88 13.72 -9.32
N THR A 309 2.63 13.62 -9.77
CA THR A 309 1.46 13.71 -8.87
C THR A 309 1.07 12.35 -8.32
N LEU A 310 0.80 12.26 -7.02
CA LEU A 310 0.19 11.11 -6.34
C LEU A 310 -1.03 11.56 -5.53
N ASP A 311 -1.92 10.61 -5.21
CA ASP A 311 -3.09 10.81 -4.35
C ASP A 311 -2.81 10.33 -2.92
N ASP A 312 -3.64 10.76 -1.97
CA ASP A 312 -3.44 10.59 -0.53
C ASP A 312 -4.08 9.33 0.07
N ASP A 313 -4.78 8.54 -0.73
CA ASP A 313 -5.64 7.44 -0.30
C ASP A 313 -5.25 6.05 -0.82
N GLN A 314 -4.10 5.96 -1.49
CA GLN A 314 -3.67 4.73 -2.17
C GLN A 314 -2.64 3.94 -1.36
N ILE A 315 -2.77 2.61 -1.41
CA ILE A 315 -1.75 1.67 -0.96
C ILE A 315 -0.77 1.45 -2.12
N TYR A 316 0.19 2.38 -2.28
CA TYR A 316 1.15 2.28 -3.38
C TYR A 316 2.09 1.07 -3.25
N PRO A 317 2.40 0.36 -4.35
CA PRO A 317 3.57 -0.49 -4.36
C PRO A 317 4.83 0.38 -4.18
N LEU A 318 5.89 -0.19 -3.61
CA LEU A 318 7.11 0.56 -3.30
C LEU A 318 8.00 0.85 -4.52
N ASP A 319 7.52 0.54 -5.73
CA ASP A 319 8.13 0.86 -7.02
C ASP A 319 7.16 1.62 -7.95
N VAL A 320 6.19 2.37 -7.40
CA VAL A 320 5.22 3.11 -8.22
C VAL A 320 5.90 4.21 -9.05
N ILE A 321 6.95 4.83 -8.52
CA ILE A 321 7.71 5.92 -9.17
C ILE A 321 8.68 5.38 -10.23
N GLU A 322 9.27 4.20 -10.01
CA GLU A 322 10.42 3.72 -10.78
C GLU A 322 10.15 3.61 -12.29
N PRO A 323 9.06 2.98 -12.78
CA PRO A 323 8.71 2.97 -14.20
C PRO A 323 8.47 4.35 -14.80
N LEU A 324 7.94 5.32 -14.03
CA LEU A 324 7.69 6.68 -14.53
C LEU A 324 9.01 7.39 -14.85
N VAL A 325 10.04 7.19 -14.03
CA VAL A 325 11.34 7.84 -14.25
C VAL A 325 12.23 7.06 -15.21
N ALA A 326 12.21 5.73 -15.15
CA ALA A 326 13.08 4.87 -15.94
C ALA A 326 12.65 4.79 -17.41
N CYS A 327 11.36 4.96 -17.68
CA CYS A 327 10.84 4.91 -19.05
C CYS A 327 10.83 6.27 -19.75
N TYR A 328 11.25 7.36 -19.11
CA TYR A 328 11.30 8.69 -19.75
C TYR A 328 12.31 8.74 -20.91
N ARG A 329 11.89 9.35 -22.01
CA ARG A 329 12.53 9.43 -23.33
C ARG A 329 12.55 10.86 -23.85
N SER A 330 11.48 11.64 -23.71
CA SER A 330 11.38 12.98 -24.30
C SER A 330 10.49 13.96 -23.54
N PRO A 331 10.73 15.29 -23.64
CA PRO A 331 9.92 16.30 -22.96
C PRO A 331 8.46 16.38 -23.44
N SER A 332 8.13 15.77 -24.58
CA SER A 332 6.78 15.78 -25.15
C SER A 332 5.91 14.61 -24.67
N GLU A 333 6.36 13.80 -23.72
CA GLU A 333 5.57 12.69 -23.20
C GLU A 333 5.15 12.93 -21.74
N ILE A 334 3.88 12.65 -21.44
CA ILE A 334 3.36 12.57 -20.07
C ILE A 334 3.24 11.09 -19.74
N LEU A 335 3.93 10.64 -18.70
CA LEU A 335 3.93 9.23 -18.31
C LEU A 335 2.94 9.00 -17.18
N CYS A 336 2.20 7.89 -17.24
CA CYS A 336 1.25 7.54 -16.19
C CYS A 336 1.28 6.04 -15.88
N ARG A 337 0.83 5.67 -14.68
CA ARG A 337 0.66 4.26 -14.31
C ARG A 337 -0.69 3.69 -14.70
N ARG A 338 -1.70 4.55 -14.87
CA ARG A 338 -3.06 4.19 -15.28
C ARG A 338 -3.63 5.17 -16.29
N ALA A 339 -4.13 4.63 -17.39
CA ALA A 339 -4.79 5.39 -18.45
C ALA A 339 -6.14 4.78 -18.84
N HIS A 340 -6.96 5.58 -19.50
CA HIS A 340 -8.12 5.14 -20.26
C HIS A 340 -7.88 5.49 -21.72
N ARG A 341 -8.32 4.65 -22.66
CA ARG A 341 -8.32 4.99 -24.08
C ARG A 341 -9.66 5.57 -24.46
N ILE A 342 -9.65 6.82 -24.91
CA ILE A 342 -10.84 7.52 -25.38
C ILE A 342 -11.37 6.79 -26.61
N ARG A 343 -12.67 6.50 -26.62
CA ARG A 343 -13.35 5.90 -27.77
C ARG A 343 -14.16 6.98 -28.47
N PHE A 344 -14.20 6.91 -29.79
CA PHE A 344 -14.84 7.92 -30.64
C PHE A 344 -16.02 7.32 -31.40
N ASP A 345 -17.02 8.15 -31.68
CA ASP A 345 -18.07 7.82 -32.64
C ASP A 345 -17.60 7.99 -34.10
N ALA A 346 -18.51 7.74 -35.05
CA ALA A 346 -18.22 7.84 -36.48
C ALA A 346 -17.91 9.28 -36.95
N ASP A 347 -18.32 10.29 -36.19
CA ASP A 347 -18.07 11.72 -36.48
C ASP A 347 -16.77 12.21 -35.82
N GLY A 348 -16.02 11.33 -35.14
CA GLY A 348 -14.78 11.67 -34.44
C GLY A 348 -14.99 12.39 -33.11
N LYS A 349 -16.20 12.36 -32.53
CA LYS A 349 -16.46 12.91 -31.19
C LYS A 349 -16.21 11.84 -30.13
N PRO A 350 -15.70 12.22 -28.95
CA PRO A 350 -15.52 11.26 -27.87
C PRO A 350 -16.89 10.72 -27.41
N LEU A 351 -16.98 9.41 -27.24
CA LEU A 351 -18.10 8.76 -26.58
C LEU A 351 -18.18 9.19 -25.11
N PRO A 352 -19.32 8.97 -24.42
CA PRO A 352 -19.42 9.20 -22.99
C PRO A 352 -18.31 8.50 -22.21
N TYR A 353 -17.84 9.10 -21.11
CA TYR A 353 -16.69 8.67 -20.32
C TYR A 353 -16.77 7.19 -19.93
N MET A 354 -17.94 6.71 -19.54
CA MET A 354 -18.17 5.30 -19.14
C MET A 354 -18.13 4.30 -20.31
N GLN A 355 -18.10 4.78 -21.55
CA GLN A 355 -17.96 3.97 -22.76
C GLN A 355 -16.52 3.96 -23.29
N TRP A 356 -15.59 4.62 -22.60
CA TRP A 356 -14.18 4.53 -22.93
C TRP A 356 -13.63 3.15 -22.58
N GLN A 357 -12.47 2.82 -23.13
CA GLN A 357 -11.75 1.62 -22.70
C GLN A 357 -11.01 1.96 -21.40
N HIS A 358 -11.61 1.58 -20.27
CA HIS A 358 -11.01 1.77 -18.95
C HIS A 358 -9.82 0.85 -18.72
N GLU A 359 -8.87 1.35 -17.92
CA GLU A 359 -7.64 0.65 -17.53
C GLU A 359 -6.90 0.02 -18.71
N TYR A 360 -6.50 0.87 -19.67
CA TYR A 360 -5.68 0.46 -20.81
C TYR A 360 -4.32 -0.09 -20.32
N GLN A 361 -3.91 -1.24 -20.85
CA GLN A 361 -2.76 -2.00 -20.32
C GLN A 361 -1.50 -1.93 -21.19
N ASP A 362 -1.63 -1.64 -22.50
CA ASP A 362 -0.47 -1.66 -23.38
C ASP A 362 0.47 -0.46 -23.13
N ASP A 363 1.76 -0.67 -23.35
CA ASP A 363 2.80 0.38 -23.30
C ASP A 363 2.92 1.05 -24.67
N GLU A 364 1.89 1.82 -25.02
CA GLU A 364 1.81 2.61 -26.26
C GLU A 364 1.69 4.10 -25.92
N GLU A 365 2.45 4.94 -26.63
CA GLU A 365 2.23 6.40 -26.62
C GLU A 365 1.13 6.73 -27.63
N SER A 366 0.06 7.37 -27.19
CA SER A 366 -1.04 7.70 -28.11
C SER A 366 -1.75 8.99 -27.72
N PRO A 367 -2.21 9.79 -28.71
CA PRO A 367 -2.95 11.02 -28.47
C PRO A 367 -4.35 10.79 -27.87
N ASP A 368 -4.87 9.57 -27.92
CA ASP A 368 -6.17 9.18 -27.37
C ASP A 368 -6.10 8.57 -25.96
N LEU A 369 -4.90 8.52 -25.35
CA LEU A 369 -4.72 8.06 -23.99
C LEU A 369 -4.95 9.20 -22.99
N PHE A 370 -5.82 8.92 -22.04
CA PHE A 370 -6.20 9.81 -20.95
C PHE A 370 -5.58 9.29 -19.65
N ALA A 371 -4.60 10.02 -19.12
CA ALA A 371 -4.01 9.69 -17.82
C ALA A 371 -5.02 9.96 -16.70
N THR A 372 -5.14 9.03 -15.76
CA THR A 372 -5.90 9.27 -14.51
C THR A 372 -4.93 9.46 -13.35
N GLY A 373 -5.08 10.52 -12.58
CA GLY A 373 -4.13 10.96 -11.55
C GLY A 373 -3.87 9.98 -10.41
N VAL A 374 -4.82 9.07 -10.15
CA VAL A 374 -4.84 8.24 -8.94
C VAL A 374 -3.62 7.32 -8.76
N CYS A 375 -3.04 6.82 -9.85
CA CYS A 375 -1.94 5.84 -9.78
C CYS A 375 -0.55 6.46 -10.02
N GLY A 376 -0.45 7.78 -10.19
CA GLY A 376 0.80 8.45 -10.52
C GLY A 376 0.88 8.90 -11.98
N VAL A 377 1.17 10.18 -12.15
CA VAL A 377 1.43 10.83 -13.46
C VAL A 377 2.66 11.72 -13.34
N LEU A 378 3.59 11.58 -14.28
CA LEU A 378 4.81 12.37 -14.40
C LEU A 378 4.65 13.38 -15.55
N TYR A 379 4.77 14.65 -15.21
CA TYR A 379 4.73 15.79 -16.12
C TYR A 379 6.13 16.38 -16.25
N PRO A 380 6.81 16.23 -17.41
CA PRO A 380 8.07 16.91 -17.66
C PRO A 380 7.92 18.44 -17.68
N PRO A 381 9.02 19.19 -17.50
CA PRO A 381 9.01 20.63 -17.70
C PRO A 381 8.41 21.01 -19.07
N LYS A 382 7.48 21.97 -19.09
CA LYS A 382 6.82 22.48 -20.30
C LYS A 382 5.96 21.46 -21.06
N SER A 383 5.62 20.31 -20.45
CA SER A 383 4.70 19.33 -21.04
C SER A 383 3.22 19.75 -20.97
N LEU A 384 2.92 20.92 -20.40
CA LEU A 384 1.57 21.47 -20.24
C LEU A 384 1.57 22.90 -20.80
N ALA A 385 0.49 23.26 -21.49
CA ALA A 385 0.37 24.57 -22.09
C ALA A 385 0.32 25.66 -20.99
N PRO A 386 0.81 26.89 -21.24
CA PRO A 386 0.89 27.95 -20.22
C PRO A 386 -0.46 28.26 -19.53
N GLN A 387 -1.56 28.04 -20.23
CA GLN A 387 -2.93 28.18 -19.73
C GLN A 387 -3.19 27.29 -18.52
N VAL A 388 -2.41 26.23 -18.28
CA VAL A 388 -2.59 25.34 -17.12
C VAL A 388 -2.67 26.07 -15.78
N LEU A 389 -2.04 27.25 -15.68
CA LEU A 389 -2.02 28.08 -14.47
C LEU A 389 -3.18 29.08 -14.36
N ASP A 390 -4.10 29.11 -15.34
CA ASP A 390 -5.28 29.98 -15.37
C ASP A 390 -6.37 29.43 -14.45
N ASP A 391 -6.47 30.02 -13.26
CA ASP A 391 -7.34 29.54 -12.19
C ASP A 391 -8.81 29.78 -12.45
N GLU A 392 -9.16 30.89 -13.09
CA GLU A 392 -10.53 31.16 -13.49
C GLU A 392 -11.03 30.15 -14.53
N GLN A 393 -10.17 29.74 -15.46
CA GLN A 393 -10.55 28.77 -16.48
C GLN A 393 -10.75 27.35 -15.94
N PHE A 394 -9.80 26.81 -15.18
CA PHE A 394 -9.98 25.43 -14.70
C PHE A 394 -11.11 25.33 -13.67
N LYS A 395 -11.33 26.36 -12.84
CA LYS A 395 -12.48 26.42 -11.92
C LYS A 395 -13.81 26.49 -12.66
N ARG A 396 -13.86 27.11 -13.84
CA ARG A 396 -15.07 27.23 -14.66
C ARG A 396 -15.34 25.97 -15.49
N LEU A 397 -14.31 25.43 -16.14
CA LEU A 397 -14.47 24.38 -17.17
C LEU A 397 -14.39 22.97 -16.60
N ALA A 398 -13.53 22.74 -15.60
CA ALA A 398 -13.31 21.43 -14.99
C ALA A 398 -13.14 21.52 -13.46
N PRO A 399 -14.07 22.13 -12.71
CA PRO A 399 -13.94 22.40 -11.26
C PRO A 399 -13.64 21.16 -10.40
N ARG A 400 -13.96 19.97 -10.87
CA ARG A 400 -13.92 18.71 -10.11
C ARG A 400 -13.12 17.59 -10.79
N ALA A 401 -12.43 17.89 -11.88
CA ALA A 401 -11.61 16.92 -12.60
C ALA A 401 -10.35 17.59 -13.16
N ASP A 402 -9.32 17.64 -12.33
CA ASP A 402 -7.97 18.07 -12.72
C ASP A 402 -7.40 17.20 -13.83
N ASP A 403 -7.65 15.89 -13.84
CA ASP A 403 -7.22 15.00 -14.93
C ASP A 403 -7.74 15.47 -16.31
N ILE A 404 -8.99 15.95 -16.37
CA ILE A 404 -9.59 16.49 -17.60
C ILE A 404 -8.85 17.75 -18.02
N TRP A 405 -8.65 18.71 -17.12
CA TRP A 405 -7.90 19.92 -17.41
C TRP A 405 -6.48 19.62 -17.90
N LEU A 406 -5.75 18.77 -17.18
CA LEU A 406 -4.37 18.42 -17.47
C LEU A 406 -4.23 17.67 -18.81
N PHE A 407 -5.19 16.82 -19.17
CA PHE A 407 -5.20 16.19 -20.51
C PHE A 407 -5.23 17.24 -21.62
N TRP A 408 -6.18 18.18 -21.58
CA TRP A 408 -6.26 19.23 -22.60
C TRP A 408 -5.02 20.13 -22.61
N MET A 409 -4.52 20.52 -21.44
CA MET A 409 -3.30 21.34 -21.36
C MET A 409 -2.07 20.61 -21.90
N GLY A 410 -1.97 19.30 -21.68
CA GLY A 410 -0.91 18.47 -22.28
C GLY A 410 -1.05 18.41 -23.79
N ARG A 411 -2.24 18.14 -24.32
CA ARG A 411 -2.47 18.07 -25.76
C ARG A 411 -2.23 19.43 -26.46
N LEU A 412 -2.61 20.55 -25.85
CA LEU A 412 -2.34 21.90 -26.38
C LEU A 412 -0.83 22.24 -26.42
N ALA A 413 -0.03 21.65 -25.53
CA ALA A 413 1.43 21.75 -25.58
C ALA A 413 2.07 20.81 -26.60
N GLY A 414 1.28 19.97 -27.28
CA GLY A 414 1.77 18.94 -28.18
C GLY A 414 2.20 17.65 -27.48
N SER A 415 1.96 17.51 -26.17
CA SER A 415 2.31 16.31 -25.43
C SER A 415 1.34 15.15 -25.68
N LYS A 416 1.85 13.92 -25.58
CA LYS A 416 1.08 12.68 -25.63
C LYS A 416 1.22 11.91 -24.33
N VAL A 417 0.23 11.07 -24.03
CA VAL A 417 0.26 10.23 -22.83
C VAL A 417 0.78 8.85 -23.20
N ARG A 418 1.61 8.27 -22.33
CA ARG A 418 2.00 6.86 -22.39
C ARG A 418 1.84 6.20 -21.03
N ARG A 419 1.26 5.01 -21.04
CA ARG A 419 1.10 4.18 -19.84
C ARG A 419 2.33 3.28 -19.67
N VAL A 420 2.92 3.25 -18.47
CA VAL A 420 4.17 2.52 -18.20
C VAL A 420 4.10 1.62 -16.97
N GLY A 421 4.97 0.60 -16.97
CA GLY A 421 5.16 -0.36 -15.87
C GLY A 421 4.19 -1.54 -15.91
N ARG A 422 4.36 -2.50 -14.99
CA ARG A 422 3.44 -3.64 -14.85
C ARG A 422 2.05 -3.21 -14.41
N HIS A 423 1.02 -3.95 -14.81
CA HIS A 423 -0.30 -3.80 -14.22
C HIS A 423 -0.20 -4.01 -12.70
N TRP A 424 -0.90 -3.18 -11.95
CA TRP A 424 -1.11 -3.40 -10.53
C TRP A 424 -2.54 -3.00 -10.20
N GLN A 425 -3.19 -3.78 -9.36
CA GLN A 425 -4.53 -3.48 -8.90
C GLN A 425 -4.46 -2.29 -7.95
N ASN A 426 -5.13 -1.19 -8.31
CA ASN A 426 -5.33 -0.04 -7.44
C ASN A 426 -6.04 -0.50 -6.15
N VAL A 427 -5.44 -0.21 -4.99
CA VAL A 427 -6.02 -0.53 -3.68
C VAL A 427 -6.04 0.74 -2.83
N MET A 428 -7.22 1.10 -2.34
CA MET A 428 -7.41 2.18 -1.38
C MET A 428 -7.30 1.66 0.05
N TRP A 429 -6.96 2.55 0.98
CA TRP A 429 -7.07 2.23 2.40
C TRP A 429 -8.54 2.01 2.80
N PRO A 430 -8.84 1.04 3.69
CA PRO A 430 -10.16 0.91 4.30
C PRO A 430 -10.63 2.24 4.92
N GLY A 431 -11.86 2.64 4.63
CA GLY A 431 -12.44 3.92 5.05
C GLY A 431 -12.10 5.09 4.14
N ALA A 432 -11.28 4.88 3.10
CA ALA A 432 -11.01 5.87 2.07
C ALA A 432 -11.87 5.69 0.80
N GLU A 433 -12.72 4.67 0.74
CA GLU A 433 -13.48 4.32 -0.47
C GLU A 433 -14.58 5.33 -0.83
N ALA A 434 -14.88 5.41 -2.13
CA ALA A 434 -16.03 6.09 -2.75
C ALA A 434 -16.37 7.48 -2.18
N SER A 435 -15.55 8.46 -2.51
CA SER A 435 -15.87 9.87 -2.24
C SER A 435 -17.10 10.32 -3.03
N SER A 436 -17.81 11.33 -2.51
CA SER A 436 -18.88 12.02 -3.25
C SER A 436 -18.43 12.57 -4.61
N LEU A 437 -17.13 12.86 -4.73
CA LEU A 437 -16.50 13.30 -5.98
C LEU A 437 -16.48 12.18 -7.03
N MET A 438 -16.04 10.98 -6.66
CA MET A 438 -16.01 9.83 -7.57
C MET A 438 -17.41 9.49 -8.08
N HIS A 439 -18.40 9.44 -7.16
CA HIS A 439 -19.80 9.22 -7.52
C HIS A 439 -20.34 10.30 -8.46
N TYR A 440 -20.04 11.57 -8.21
CA TYR A 440 -20.44 12.66 -9.10
C TYR A 440 -19.82 12.53 -10.50
N ASN A 441 -18.52 12.23 -10.58
CA ASN A 441 -17.78 12.14 -11.83
C ASN A 441 -18.29 10.98 -12.71
N TRP A 442 -18.62 9.83 -12.11
CA TRP A 442 -19.22 8.70 -12.83
C TRP A 442 -20.67 8.93 -13.29
N ASN A 443 -21.43 9.74 -12.57
CA ASN A 443 -22.82 10.08 -12.94
C ASN A 443 -22.89 11.30 -13.87
N GLY A 444 -22.07 11.31 -14.93
CA GLY A 444 -22.08 12.34 -15.97
C GLY A 444 -21.32 13.63 -15.64
N GLY A 445 -20.74 13.76 -14.44
CA GLY A 445 -19.90 14.91 -14.07
C GLY A 445 -18.67 15.06 -14.96
N ASN A 446 -18.03 13.94 -15.32
CA ASN A 446 -16.91 13.97 -16.28
C ASN A 446 -17.36 14.41 -17.67
N ASP A 447 -18.48 13.89 -18.17
CA ASP A 447 -19.00 14.22 -19.50
C ASP A 447 -19.34 15.71 -19.63
N ALA A 448 -19.94 16.31 -18.60
CA ALA A 448 -20.25 17.73 -18.58
C ALA A 448 -18.99 18.61 -18.66
N GLN A 449 -17.94 18.25 -17.93
CA GLN A 449 -16.68 18.99 -17.94
C GLN A 449 -15.90 18.77 -19.26
N ILE A 450 -15.93 17.55 -19.82
CA ILE A 450 -15.40 17.26 -21.17
C ILE A 450 -16.11 18.13 -22.22
N ALA A 451 -17.43 18.21 -22.17
CA ALA A 451 -18.19 19.04 -23.11
C ALA A 451 -17.83 20.52 -23.00
N ALA A 452 -17.63 21.04 -21.79
CA ALA A 452 -17.17 22.41 -21.57
C ALA A 452 -15.76 22.65 -22.16
N MET A 453 -14.85 21.69 -22.01
CA MET A 453 -13.52 21.76 -22.61
C MET A 453 -13.57 21.74 -24.14
N ILE A 454 -14.40 20.86 -24.74
CA ILE A 454 -14.59 20.81 -26.20
C ILE A 454 -15.18 22.12 -26.72
N MET A 455 -16.14 22.72 -26.02
CA MET A 455 -16.74 23.99 -26.42
C MET A 455 -15.72 25.14 -26.40
N GLN A 456 -14.80 25.15 -25.43
CA GLN A 456 -13.81 26.22 -25.27
C GLN A 456 -12.57 26.04 -26.18
N TYR A 457 -12.06 24.81 -26.30
CA TYR A 457 -10.77 24.51 -26.91
C TYR A 457 -10.83 23.61 -28.15
N GLY A 458 -12.01 23.06 -28.46
CA GLY A 458 -12.14 21.94 -29.38
C GLY A 458 -11.65 20.63 -28.76
N PHE A 459 -11.88 19.52 -29.46
CA PHE A 459 -11.24 18.26 -29.11
C PHE A 459 -9.83 18.22 -29.72
N PRO A 460 -8.77 17.89 -28.96
CA PRO A 460 -7.42 17.86 -29.50
C PRO A 460 -7.29 16.82 -30.63
N PRO A 461 -6.56 17.11 -31.72
CA PRO A 461 -6.42 16.17 -32.84
C PRO A 461 -5.88 14.81 -32.39
N THR A 462 -6.36 13.73 -33.03
CA THR A 462 -5.94 12.34 -32.76
C THR A 462 -4.83 11.82 -33.67
N THR A 463 -4.32 12.65 -34.58
CA THR A 463 -3.25 12.35 -35.54
C THR A 463 -1.98 13.13 -35.24
#